data_AF-A0A397FAA7-F1
#
_entry.id   AF-A0A397FAA7-F1
#
_cell.length_a   1.000
_cell.length_b   1.000
_cell.length_c   1.000
_cell.angle_alpha   90.00
_cell.angle_beta   90.00
_cell.angle_gamma   90.00
#
_symmetry.space_group_name_H-M   'P 1'
#
loop_
_entity.id
_entity.type
_entity.pdbx_description
1 polymer ?
#
loop_
_entity_poly.entity_id
_entity_poly.type
_entity_poly.pdbx_seq_one_letter_code
_entity_poly.pdbx_strand_id
1 'polypeptide(L)'
;MSQEQAQPAIRTANVSVVDYATLAQGGDCGALIEAAFGPDGLGILAVANVPDIEVRRARCLPLAFKVATLSDEVKQKYELGSAYYSFGWSHGKESLQGKPDFSKGSYYNNPRTNRPTEDEHLMTTFPTMYHPNIWPTDEVPDLESAFMSLGQLIIDTGLLVAKQCDAYVEIGESSQILTGGILQATPHAVRGPQVTGVNRETLAVFMSDEPMRVPDTMDPHAAGQTTHLPAGVPSLLSRWNNSMLFHEFTAQTHKAYYDLQHQ
;
A
#
# COMPACT_ATOMS: atom_id res chain seq x y z
N MET A 1 4.35 -38.40 -36.93
CA MET A 1 3.93 -37.04 -37.32
C MET A 1 3.68 -36.26 -36.04
N SER A 2 4.65 -35.45 -35.63
CA SER A 2 4.56 -34.56 -34.48
C SER A 2 3.62 -33.41 -34.83
N GLN A 3 2.54 -33.26 -34.06
CA GLN A 3 1.69 -32.06 -34.16
C GLN A 3 2.46 -30.90 -33.53
N GLU A 4 2.92 -29.98 -34.37
CA GLU A 4 3.36 -28.66 -33.95
C GLU A 4 2.17 -27.95 -33.30
N GLN A 5 2.19 -27.81 -31.98
CA GLN A 5 1.24 -26.95 -31.28
C GLN A 5 1.53 -25.51 -31.69
N ALA A 6 0.58 -24.88 -32.40
CA ALA A 6 0.65 -23.48 -32.75
C ALA A 6 0.87 -22.64 -31.47
N GLN A 7 1.94 -21.86 -31.45
CA GLN A 7 2.24 -20.95 -30.35
C GLN A 7 1.07 -19.96 -30.20
N PRO A 8 0.54 -19.76 -28.98
CA PRO A 8 -0.56 -18.83 -28.78
C PRO A 8 -0.14 -17.42 -29.20
N ALA A 9 -1.04 -16.69 -29.86
CA ALA A 9 -0.78 -15.33 -30.30
C ALA A 9 -0.42 -14.44 -29.11
N ILE A 10 0.76 -13.81 -29.16
CA ILE A 10 1.22 -12.89 -28.13
C ILE A 10 0.35 -11.64 -28.18
N ARG A 11 -0.46 -11.42 -27.14
CA ARG A 11 -1.24 -10.19 -26.99
C ARG A 11 -0.31 -9.10 -26.45
N THR A 12 0.00 -8.12 -27.28
CA THR A 12 0.70 -6.89 -26.85
C THR A 12 -0.30 -5.94 -26.22
N ALA A 13 0.03 -5.40 -25.05
CA ALA A 13 -0.76 -4.38 -24.38
C ALA A 13 0.13 -3.18 -24.05
N ASN A 14 -0.42 -1.98 -24.16
CA ASN A 14 0.29 -0.75 -23.84
C ASN A 14 0.31 -0.58 -22.32
N VAL A 15 1.49 -0.31 -21.77
CA VAL A 15 1.63 0.04 -20.35
C VAL A 15 1.48 1.55 -20.22
N SER A 16 0.63 2.01 -19.31
CA SER A 16 0.53 3.42 -18.97
C SER A 16 1.86 3.89 -18.37
N VAL A 17 2.42 4.99 -18.92
CA VAL A 17 3.68 5.57 -18.48
C VAL A 17 3.45 6.99 -18.01
N VAL A 18 3.90 7.31 -16.80
CA VAL A 18 3.86 8.67 -16.23
C VAL A 18 5.30 9.15 -15.97
N ASP A 19 5.56 10.43 -16.22
CA ASP A 19 6.85 11.03 -15.88
C ASP A 19 6.96 11.28 -14.37
N TYR A 20 8.11 10.98 -13.77
CA TYR A 20 8.36 11.23 -12.35
C TYR A 20 8.13 12.71 -11.97
N ALA A 21 8.53 13.66 -12.82
CA ALA A 21 8.37 15.08 -12.56
C ALA A 21 6.88 15.46 -12.49
N THR A 22 6.02 14.86 -13.31
CA THR A 22 4.57 15.08 -13.24
C THR A 22 4.02 14.66 -11.88
N LEU A 23 4.41 13.47 -11.40
CA LEU A 23 4.01 12.98 -10.07
C LEU A 23 4.55 13.89 -8.95
N ALA A 24 5.83 14.24 -9.01
CA ALA A 24 6.50 15.04 -7.98
C ALA A 24 5.94 16.48 -7.89
N GLN A 25 5.48 17.05 -9.00
CA GLN A 25 4.88 18.39 -9.05
C GLN A 25 3.38 18.38 -8.75
N GLY A 26 2.77 17.21 -8.53
CA GLY A 26 1.33 17.08 -8.30
C GLY A 26 0.49 17.35 -9.56
N GLY A 27 1.02 17.05 -10.74
CA GLY A 27 0.27 17.11 -11.99
C GLY A 27 -0.87 16.09 -12.02
N ASP A 28 -1.92 16.39 -12.79
CA ASP A 28 -3.08 15.51 -12.96
C ASP A 28 -2.68 14.24 -13.75
N CYS A 29 -2.80 13.09 -13.08
CA CYS A 29 -2.50 11.77 -13.64
C CYS A 29 -3.75 10.90 -13.81
N GLY A 30 -4.96 11.44 -13.62
CA GLY A 30 -6.17 10.63 -13.48
C GLY A 30 -6.43 9.67 -14.64
N ALA A 31 -6.37 10.17 -15.88
CA ALA A 31 -6.58 9.33 -17.06
C ALA A 31 -5.54 8.19 -17.18
N LEU A 32 -4.30 8.41 -16.72
CA LEU A 32 -3.25 7.38 -16.72
C LEU A 32 -3.49 6.34 -15.62
N ILE A 33 -3.95 6.79 -14.44
CA ILE A 33 -4.33 5.91 -13.32
C ILE A 33 -5.51 5.03 -13.71
N GLU A 34 -6.55 5.60 -14.32
CA GLU A 34 -7.70 4.84 -14.83
C GLU A 34 -7.29 3.83 -15.90
N ALA A 35 -6.46 4.23 -16.87
CA ALA A 35 -5.97 3.32 -17.90
C ALA A 35 -5.08 2.18 -17.33
N ALA A 36 -4.36 2.43 -16.24
CA ALA A 36 -3.47 1.45 -15.61
C ALA A 36 -4.23 0.47 -14.70
N PHE A 37 -5.09 0.99 -13.83
CA PHE A 37 -5.70 0.27 -12.70
C PHE A 37 -7.22 0.14 -12.78
N GLY A 38 -7.86 0.76 -13.77
CA GLY A 38 -9.30 0.61 -14.02
C GLY A 38 -9.69 -0.81 -14.47
N PRO A 39 -10.98 -1.09 -14.67
CA PRO A 39 -11.50 -2.44 -14.95
C PRO A 39 -10.86 -3.14 -16.16
N ASP A 40 -10.49 -2.35 -17.18
CA ASP A 40 -9.83 -2.83 -18.40
C ASP A 40 -8.30 -2.67 -18.36
N GLY A 41 -7.75 -2.16 -17.26
CA GLY A 41 -6.34 -1.92 -17.05
C GLY A 41 -5.55 -3.20 -16.82
N LEU A 42 -4.24 -3.16 -17.10
CA LEU A 42 -3.35 -4.29 -16.87
C LEU A 42 -3.01 -4.49 -15.37
N GLY A 43 -3.39 -3.54 -14.51
CA GLY A 43 -2.91 -3.45 -13.14
C GLY A 43 -1.47 -2.94 -13.05
N ILE A 44 -0.96 -2.30 -14.11
CA ILE A 44 0.44 -1.89 -14.23
C ILE A 44 0.53 -0.42 -14.67
N LEU A 45 1.29 0.35 -13.91
CA LEU A 45 1.74 1.70 -14.25
C LEU A 45 3.27 1.74 -14.20
N ALA A 46 3.91 2.31 -15.22
CA ALA A 46 5.34 2.56 -15.23
C ALA A 46 5.64 4.05 -14.95
N VAL A 47 6.64 4.31 -14.12
CA VAL A 47 7.15 5.67 -13.88
C VAL A 47 8.46 5.86 -14.65
N ALA A 48 8.47 6.81 -15.58
CA ALA A 48 9.65 7.18 -16.36
C ALA A 48 10.47 8.26 -15.66
N ASN A 49 11.76 8.35 -16.01
CA ASN A 49 12.65 9.43 -15.60
C ASN A 49 12.79 9.58 -14.07
N VAL A 50 12.72 8.48 -13.33
CA VAL A 50 12.95 8.47 -11.87
C VAL A 50 14.42 8.86 -11.58
N PRO A 51 14.67 9.94 -10.81
CA PRO A 51 16.03 10.37 -10.49
C PRO A 51 16.86 9.27 -9.83
N ASP A 52 18.14 9.17 -10.18
CA ASP A 52 19.14 8.22 -9.65
C ASP A 52 18.83 6.72 -9.80
N ILE A 53 17.70 6.32 -10.39
CA ILE A 53 17.29 4.91 -10.39
C ILE A 53 18.31 4.01 -11.10
N GLU A 54 18.90 4.48 -12.20
CA GLU A 54 19.90 3.73 -12.96
C GLU A 54 21.17 3.49 -12.13
N VAL A 55 21.68 4.53 -11.48
CA VAL A 55 22.89 4.48 -10.64
C VAL A 55 22.68 3.55 -9.44
N ARG A 56 21.53 3.67 -8.75
CA ARG A 56 21.20 2.84 -7.59
C ARG A 56 20.99 1.37 -7.98
N ARG A 57 20.35 1.11 -9.13
CA ARG A 57 20.23 -0.25 -9.69
C ARG A 57 21.58 -0.84 -10.06
N ALA A 58 22.43 -0.08 -10.75
CA ALA A 58 23.77 -0.53 -11.13
C ALA A 58 24.64 -0.88 -9.92
N ARG A 59 24.43 -0.23 -8.77
CA ARG A 59 25.09 -0.57 -7.51
C ARG A 59 24.48 -1.80 -6.82
N CYS A 60 23.16 -1.92 -6.77
CA CYS A 60 22.48 -2.96 -5.98
C CYS A 60 22.42 -4.33 -6.69
N LEU A 61 22.06 -4.37 -7.98
CA LEU A 61 21.75 -5.62 -8.67
C LEU A 61 22.95 -6.58 -8.80
N PRO A 62 24.20 -6.13 -9.06
CA PRO A 62 25.35 -7.03 -9.06
C PRO A 62 25.63 -7.67 -7.70
N LEU A 63 25.27 -7.00 -6.59
CA LEU A 63 25.44 -7.55 -5.25
C LEU A 63 24.44 -8.68 -4.98
N ALA A 64 23.21 -8.59 -5.51
CA ALA A 64 22.25 -9.68 -5.45
C ALA A 64 22.77 -10.93 -6.19
N PHE A 65 23.41 -10.74 -7.35
CA PHE A 65 24.09 -11.84 -8.05
C PHE A 65 25.21 -12.44 -7.19
N LYS A 66 26.04 -11.60 -6.55
CA LYS A 66 27.11 -12.08 -5.65
C LYS A 66 26.55 -12.96 -4.53
N VAL A 67 25.46 -12.55 -3.88
CA VAL A 67 24.77 -13.35 -2.86
C VAL A 67 24.29 -14.70 -3.43
N ALA A 68 23.64 -14.69 -4.59
CA ALA A 68 23.12 -15.90 -5.21
C ALA A 68 24.22 -16.94 -5.55
N THR A 69 25.44 -16.47 -5.82
CA THR A 69 26.61 -17.31 -6.12
C THR A 69 27.40 -17.78 -4.90
N LEU A 70 27.04 -17.34 -3.69
CA LEU A 70 27.64 -17.87 -2.46
C LEU A 70 27.31 -19.37 -2.32
N SER A 71 28.15 -20.09 -1.55
CA SER A 71 27.90 -21.50 -1.28
C SER A 71 26.61 -21.68 -0.47
N ASP A 72 25.99 -22.85 -0.58
CA ASP A 72 24.74 -23.12 0.14
C ASP A 72 24.93 -23.05 1.66
N GLU A 73 26.10 -23.44 2.18
CA GLU A 73 26.45 -23.33 3.60
C GLU A 73 26.48 -21.86 4.06
N VAL A 74 26.94 -20.95 3.20
CA VAL A 74 26.96 -19.52 3.52
C VAL A 74 25.55 -18.94 3.43
N LYS A 75 24.80 -19.26 2.36
CA LYS A 75 23.43 -18.74 2.17
C LYS A 75 22.48 -19.18 3.29
N GLN A 76 22.64 -20.42 3.79
CA GLN A 76 21.85 -20.95 4.92
C GLN A 76 21.98 -20.12 6.21
N LYS A 77 23.10 -19.41 6.43
CA LYS A 77 23.26 -18.51 7.59
C LYS A 77 22.25 -17.35 7.57
N TYR A 78 21.74 -17.02 6.39
CA TYR A 78 20.87 -15.88 6.15
C TYR A 78 19.44 -16.31 5.83
N GLU A 79 19.06 -17.57 6.04
CA GLU A 79 17.66 -18.00 5.93
C GLU A 79 16.91 -17.77 7.24
N LEU A 80 15.65 -17.30 7.17
CA LEU A 80 14.79 -17.15 8.34
C LEU A 80 13.51 -17.98 8.21
N GLY A 81 13.58 -19.25 8.61
CA GLY A 81 12.46 -20.18 8.54
C GLY A 81 11.25 -19.77 9.40
N SER A 82 11.47 -19.17 10.57
CA SER A 82 10.39 -18.70 11.48
C SER A 82 9.56 -17.56 10.89
N ALA A 83 10.12 -16.80 9.94
CA ALA A 83 9.43 -15.76 9.18
C ALA A 83 9.01 -16.23 7.79
N TYR A 84 8.83 -17.54 7.60
CA TYR A 84 8.47 -18.13 6.30
C TYR A 84 9.42 -17.70 5.16
N TYR A 85 10.70 -17.48 5.49
CA TYR A 85 11.74 -17.00 4.56
C TYR A 85 11.44 -15.63 3.94
N SER A 86 10.64 -14.80 4.63
CA SER A 86 10.31 -13.41 4.23
C SER A 86 11.39 -12.39 4.60
N PHE A 87 12.50 -12.84 5.20
CA PHE A 87 13.71 -12.05 5.43
C PHE A 87 14.94 -12.90 5.13
N GLY A 88 15.98 -12.26 4.60
CA GLY A 88 17.20 -12.90 4.15
C GLY A 88 17.00 -13.76 2.91
N TRP A 89 17.78 -14.83 2.79
CA TRP A 89 17.80 -15.72 1.62
C TRP A 89 16.60 -16.67 1.58
N SER A 90 16.06 -16.86 0.37
CA SER A 90 15.01 -17.84 0.07
C SER A 90 15.22 -18.44 -1.32
N HIS A 91 15.28 -19.76 -1.43
CA HIS A 91 15.32 -20.48 -2.70
C HIS A 91 14.64 -21.85 -2.56
N GLY A 92 13.67 -22.15 -3.43
CA GLY A 92 12.94 -23.43 -3.36
C GLY A 92 12.02 -23.58 -2.14
N LYS A 93 11.71 -22.48 -1.44
CA LYS A 93 10.85 -22.48 -0.25
C LYS A 93 9.38 -22.17 -0.57
N GLU A 94 9.15 -21.31 -1.56
CA GLU A 94 7.83 -20.91 -2.00
C GLU A 94 7.18 -22.00 -2.88
N SER A 95 5.88 -22.22 -2.71
CA SER A 95 5.10 -23.16 -3.52
C SER A 95 4.28 -22.40 -4.55
N LEU A 96 4.51 -22.68 -5.84
CA LEU A 96 3.72 -22.18 -6.95
C LEU A 96 3.06 -23.35 -7.67
N GLN A 97 1.73 -23.32 -7.81
CA GLN A 97 0.95 -24.43 -8.38
C GLN A 97 1.21 -25.79 -7.70
N GLY A 98 1.45 -25.77 -6.39
CA GLY A 98 1.70 -26.97 -5.59
C GLY A 98 3.11 -27.55 -5.72
N LYS A 99 4.05 -26.86 -6.36
CA LYS A 99 5.45 -27.29 -6.50
C LYS A 99 6.40 -26.23 -5.94
N PRO A 100 7.49 -26.64 -5.27
CA PRO A 100 8.54 -25.69 -4.87
C PRO A 100 9.13 -24.98 -6.10
N ASP A 101 9.28 -23.66 -6.01
CA ASP A 101 9.87 -22.85 -7.07
C ASP A 101 11.40 -22.74 -6.90
N PHE A 102 12.12 -23.54 -7.69
CA PHE A 102 13.58 -23.50 -7.77
C PHE A 102 14.10 -22.56 -8.87
N SER A 103 13.20 -21.94 -9.64
CA SER A 103 13.55 -21.10 -10.80
C SER A 103 14.08 -19.73 -10.39
N LYS A 104 13.83 -19.32 -9.15
CA LYS A 104 14.24 -18.04 -8.58
C LYS A 104 14.85 -18.22 -7.19
N GLY A 105 15.92 -17.47 -6.93
CA GLY A 105 16.38 -17.16 -5.59
C GLY A 105 15.98 -15.72 -5.25
N SER A 106 15.55 -15.50 -4.02
CA SER A 106 15.14 -14.19 -3.52
C SER A 106 15.97 -13.84 -2.28
N TYR A 107 16.21 -12.54 -2.10
CA TYR A 107 16.74 -11.99 -0.86
C TYR A 107 15.78 -10.90 -0.38
N TYR A 108 15.09 -11.15 0.72
CA TYR A 108 14.04 -10.28 1.23
C TYR A 108 14.54 -9.46 2.41
N ASN A 109 14.19 -8.17 2.44
CA ASN A 109 14.40 -7.28 3.57
C ASN A 109 13.41 -6.12 3.47
N ASN A 110 13.14 -5.47 4.59
CA ASN A 110 12.37 -4.23 4.63
C ASN A 110 13.20 -3.11 3.96
N PRO A 111 12.73 -2.50 2.87
CA PRO A 111 13.49 -1.49 2.14
C PRO A 111 13.44 -0.11 2.78
N ARG A 112 12.61 0.11 3.81
CA ARG A 112 12.44 1.41 4.47
C ARG A 112 13.33 1.55 5.70
N THR A 113 13.33 0.54 6.57
CA THR A 113 14.05 0.53 7.85
C THR A 113 14.62 -0.85 8.15
N ASN A 114 15.79 -0.91 8.78
CA ASN A 114 16.38 -2.16 9.25
C ASN A 114 15.65 -2.78 10.44
N ARG A 115 14.93 -1.97 11.21
CA ARG A 115 14.23 -2.39 12.41
C ARG A 115 12.88 -1.69 12.45
N PRO A 116 11.79 -2.38 12.07
CA PRO A 116 10.46 -1.78 11.96
C PRO A 116 9.83 -1.34 13.28
N THR A 117 10.22 -1.94 14.40
CA THR A 117 9.69 -1.67 15.75
C THR A 117 10.75 -1.96 16.81
N GLU A 118 10.56 -1.46 18.03
CA GLU A 118 11.35 -1.87 19.20
C GLU A 118 10.61 -2.90 20.09
N ASP A 119 9.36 -3.21 19.77
CA ASP A 119 8.56 -4.19 20.50
C ASP A 119 8.98 -5.62 20.14
N GLU A 120 9.71 -6.28 21.04
CA GLU A 120 10.18 -7.66 20.87
C GLU A 120 9.03 -8.68 20.81
N HIS A 121 7.89 -8.39 21.43
CA HIS A 121 6.72 -9.25 21.35
C HIS A 121 6.14 -9.25 19.93
N LEU A 122 6.06 -8.08 19.28
CA LEU A 122 5.64 -7.99 17.88
C LEU A 122 6.60 -8.73 16.94
N MET A 123 7.91 -8.66 17.19
CA MET A 123 8.91 -9.41 16.39
C MET A 123 8.74 -10.91 16.50
N THR A 124 8.40 -11.40 17.68
CA THR A 124 8.23 -12.84 17.93
C THR A 124 6.89 -13.35 17.40
N THR A 125 5.82 -12.56 17.55
CA THR A 125 4.46 -12.93 17.17
C THR A 125 4.22 -12.79 15.66
N PHE A 126 4.80 -11.76 15.02
CA PHE A 126 4.65 -11.51 13.59
C PHE A 126 6.02 -11.30 12.91
N PRO A 127 6.89 -12.33 12.90
CA PRO A 127 8.25 -12.22 12.40
C PRO A 127 8.31 -11.92 10.89
N THR A 128 7.27 -12.24 10.12
CA THR A 128 7.15 -11.88 8.69
C THR A 128 7.03 -10.38 8.44
N MET A 129 6.66 -9.60 9.46
CA MET A 129 6.40 -8.16 9.34
C MET A 129 7.43 -7.33 10.09
N TYR A 130 7.83 -7.77 11.28
CA TYR A 130 8.59 -6.96 12.23
C TYR A 130 10.01 -7.43 12.48
N HIS A 131 10.43 -8.59 11.95
CA HIS A 131 11.79 -9.04 12.15
C HIS A 131 12.81 -8.02 11.58
N PRO A 132 13.94 -7.76 12.26
CA PRO A 132 14.99 -6.91 11.72
C PRO A 132 15.56 -7.45 10.40
N ASN A 133 16.07 -6.59 9.55
CA ASN A 133 16.74 -7.02 8.32
C ASN A 133 17.93 -7.95 8.62
N ILE A 134 18.14 -8.91 7.73
CA ILE A 134 19.26 -9.85 7.78
C ILE A 134 20.22 -9.51 6.66
N TRP A 135 21.48 -9.22 6.99
CA TRP A 135 22.49 -8.81 6.02
C TRP A 135 23.69 -9.75 5.97
N PRO A 136 24.22 -10.08 4.78
CA PRO A 136 25.41 -10.90 4.65
C PRO A 136 26.68 -10.05 4.79
N THR A 137 26.90 -9.48 5.97
CA THR A 137 27.92 -8.46 6.22
C THR A 137 29.35 -8.95 5.95
N ASP A 138 29.62 -10.23 6.20
CA ASP A 138 30.96 -10.79 6.04
C ASP A 138 31.30 -11.01 4.56
N GLU A 139 30.33 -11.49 3.76
CA GLU A 139 30.57 -11.85 2.36
C GLU A 139 30.21 -10.73 1.36
N VAL A 140 29.19 -9.92 1.67
CA VAL A 140 28.67 -8.82 0.82
C VAL A 140 28.30 -7.59 1.67
N PRO A 141 29.29 -6.92 2.32
CA PRO A 141 29.05 -5.80 3.23
C PRO A 141 28.31 -4.62 2.61
N ASP A 142 28.48 -4.39 1.30
CA ASP A 142 27.86 -3.26 0.61
C ASP A 142 26.36 -3.43 0.35
N LEU A 143 25.82 -4.66 0.49
CA LEU A 143 24.44 -4.97 0.11
C LEU A 143 23.43 -4.15 0.88
N GLU A 144 23.61 -4.01 2.20
CA GLU A 144 22.68 -3.26 3.05
C GLU A 144 22.49 -1.83 2.52
N SER A 145 23.59 -1.08 2.39
CA SER A 145 23.54 0.31 1.95
C SER A 145 22.96 0.46 0.54
N ALA A 146 23.29 -0.46 -0.39
CA ALA A 146 22.81 -0.43 -1.76
C ALA A 146 21.31 -0.79 -1.86
N PHE A 147 20.88 -1.82 -1.14
CA PHE A 147 19.49 -2.26 -1.08
C PHE A 147 18.60 -1.18 -0.47
N MET A 148 18.99 -0.64 0.69
CA MET A 148 18.22 0.41 1.36
C MET A 148 18.12 1.66 0.49
N SER A 149 19.22 2.07 -0.15
CA SER A 149 19.24 3.24 -1.05
C SER A 149 18.30 3.09 -2.25
N LEU A 150 18.28 1.91 -2.90
CA LEU A 150 17.38 1.64 -4.03
C LEU A 150 15.93 1.43 -3.56
N GLY A 151 15.73 0.67 -2.49
CA GLY A 151 14.43 0.35 -1.94
C GLY A 151 13.66 1.57 -1.46
N GLN A 152 14.33 2.51 -0.77
CA GLN A 152 13.73 3.78 -0.37
C GLN A 152 13.29 4.61 -1.58
N LEU A 153 14.10 4.70 -2.64
CA LEU A 153 13.72 5.40 -3.88
C LEU A 153 12.47 4.78 -4.53
N ILE A 154 12.37 3.45 -4.55
CA ILE A 154 11.22 2.72 -5.08
C ILE A 154 9.97 3.01 -4.23
N ILE A 155 10.08 2.96 -2.90
CA ILE A 155 8.99 3.31 -1.98
C ILE A 155 8.53 4.75 -2.19
N ASP A 156 9.47 5.71 -2.18
CA ASP A 156 9.15 7.14 -2.30
C ASP A 156 8.47 7.43 -3.64
N THR A 157 8.90 6.78 -4.73
CA THR A 157 8.22 6.86 -6.04
C THR A 157 6.82 6.25 -5.99
N GLY A 158 6.66 5.09 -5.34
CA GLY A 158 5.36 4.44 -5.16
C GLY A 158 4.37 5.29 -4.35
N LEU A 159 4.83 6.02 -3.34
CA LEU A 159 4.01 6.95 -2.56
C LEU A 159 3.46 8.10 -3.41
N LEU A 160 4.23 8.59 -4.38
CA LEU A 160 3.74 9.60 -5.31
C LEU A 160 2.61 9.08 -6.21
N VAL A 161 2.70 7.82 -6.65
CA VAL A 161 1.63 7.15 -7.41
C VAL A 161 0.40 6.93 -6.52
N ALA A 162 0.61 6.43 -5.30
CA ALA A 162 -0.48 6.21 -4.34
C ALA A 162 -1.28 7.48 -4.08
N LYS A 163 -0.60 8.62 -3.93
CA LYS A 163 -1.25 9.93 -3.79
C LYS A 163 -2.18 10.31 -4.96
N GLN A 164 -1.88 9.86 -6.18
CA GLN A 164 -2.78 10.06 -7.33
C GLN A 164 -3.99 9.11 -7.26
N CYS A 165 -3.78 7.88 -6.79
CA CYS A 165 -4.87 6.93 -6.56
C CYS A 165 -5.82 7.40 -5.44
N ASP A 166 -5.30 8.09 -4.42
CA ASP A 166 -6.13 8.64 -3.33
C ASP A 166 -7.23 9.58 -3.85
N ALA A 167 -7.05 10.24 -4.99
CA ALA A 167 -8.10 11.07 -5.61
C ALA A 167 -9.35 10.27 -6.02
N TYR A 168 -9.23 8.95 -6.17
CA TYR A 168 -10.32 8.03 -6.51
C TYR A 168 -10.96 7.38 -5.27
N VAL A 169 -10.37 7.60 -4.10
CA VAL A 169 -10.84 7.03 -2.83
C VAL A 169 -11.29 8.18 -1.94
N GLU A 170 -12.60 8.27 -1.73
CA GLU A 170 -13.09 9.21 -0.73
C GLU A 170 -12.84 8.66 0.67
N ILE A 171 -12.11 9.45 1.46
CA ILE A 171 -11.79 9.12 2.84
C ILE A 171 -13.04 9.32 3.70
N GLY A 172 -13.48 8.22 4.33
CA GLY A 172 -14.53 8.23 5.35
C GLY A 172 -14.02 8.44 6.77
N GLU A 173 -14.94 8.61 7.71
CA GLU A 173 -14.62 8.87 9.13
C GLU A 173 -13.85 7.71 9.80
N SER A 174 -14.03 6.47 9.34
CA SER A 174 -13.21 5.32 9.78
C SER A 174 -11.73 5.54 9.51
N SER A 175 -11.36 5.98 8.30
CA SER A 175 -9.96 6.27 7.96
C SER A 175 -9.41 7.46 8.73
N GLN A 176 -10.23 8.48 9.01
CA GLN A 176 -9.83 9.59 9.88
C GLN A 176 -9.48 9.11 11.30
N ILE A 177 -10.29 8.22 11.87
CA ILE A 177 -10.04 7.63 13.19
C ILE A 177 -8.78 6.75 13.16
N LEU A 178 -8.70 5.79 12.24
CA LEU A 178 -7.61 4.81 12.20
C LEU A 178 -6.24 5.44 11.94
N THR A 179 -6.21 6.62 11.34
CA THR A 179 -4.97 7.38 11.10
C THR A 179 -4.69 8.45 12.16
N GLY A 180 -5.49 8.53 13.23
CA GLY A 180 -5.31 9.54 14.28
C GLY A 180 -5.52 10.98 13.79
N GLY A 181 -6.36 11.19 12.78
CA GLY A 181 -6.66 12.50 12.20
C GLY A 181 -5.71 12.96 11.11
N ILE A 182 -4.71 12.15 10.72
CA ILE A 182 -3.81 12.45 9.60
C ILE A 182 -4.60 12.57 8.29
N LEU A 183 -5.51 11.63 8.05
CA LEU A 183 -6.52 11.74 7.01
C LEU A 183 -7.78 12.39 7.60
N GLN A 184 -8.44 13.24 6.82
CA GLN A 184 -9.69 13.89 7.23
C GLN A 184 -10.81 13.41 6.33
N ALA A 185 -11.92 13.00 6.95
CA ALA A 185 -13.12 12.61 6.24
C ALA A 185 -13.66 13.82 5.48
N THR A 186 -13.98 13.63 4.20
CA THR A 186 -14.38 14.74 3.33
C THR A 186 -15.91 14.80 3.25
N PRO A 187 -16.55 15.90 3.66
CA PRO A 187 -17.98 16.09 3.44
C PRO A 187 -18.26 16.31 1.94
N HIS A 188 -19.20 15.56 1.39
CA HIS A 188 -19.64 15.72 0.01
C HIS A 188 -21.17 15.73 -0.10
N ALA A 189 -21.67 16.34 -1.17
CA ALA A 189 -23.09 16.35 -1.50
C ALA A 189 -23.25 16.34 -3.02
N VAL A 190 -24.33 15.72 -3.50
CA VAL A 190 -24.66 15.64 -4.92
C VAL A 190 -25.71 16.70 -5.27
N ARG A 191 -25.45 17.46 -6.33
CA ARG A 191 -26.46 18.33 -6.94
C ARG A 191 -27.33 17.55 -7.91
N GLY A 192 -28.65 17.62 -7.72
CA GLY A 192 -29.62 16.99 -8.63
C GLY A 192 -29.64 17.61 -10.04
N PRO A 193 -30.07 16.84 -11.06
CA PRO A 193 -30.22 17.35 -12.43
C PRO A 193 -31.20 18.53 -12.47
N GLN A 194 -30.87 19.54 -13.27
CA GLN A 194 -31.68 20.76 -13.40
C GLN A 194 -32.72 20.67 -14.55
N VAL A 195 -32.85 19.48 -15.15
CA VAL A 195 -33.69 19.23 -16.32
C VAL A 195 -34.74 18.18 -15.97
N THR A 196 -35.99 18.47 -16.30
CA THR A 196 -37.11 17.56 -16.06
C THR A 196 -36.98 16.29 -16.89
N GLY A 197 -37.26 15.13 -16.30
CA GLY A 197 -37.23 13.83 -16.99
C GLY A 197 -35.84 13.21 -17.14
N VAL A 198 -34.81 13.77 -16.49
CA VAL A 198 -33.44 13.21 -16.46
C VAL A 198 -33.10 12.77 -15.04
N ASN A 199 -32.54 11.56 -14.90
CA ASN A 199 -31.99 11.01 -13.67
C ASN A 199 -30.46 10.92 -13.73
N ARG A 200 -29.81 10.96 -12.55
CA ARG A 200 -28.38 10.66 -12.36
C ARG A 200 -28.30 9.40 -11.52
N GLU A 201 -27.74 8.34 -12.09
CA GLU A 201 -27.52 7.07 -11.39
C GLU A 201 -26.10 7.03 -10.81
N THR A 202 -25.95 6.61 -9.56
CA THR A 202 -24.65 6.46 -8.90
C THR A 202 -24.76 5.35 -7.85
N LEU A 203 -23.73 4.51 -7.76
CA LEU A 203 -23.60 3.49 -6.72
C LEU A 203 -22.46 3.89 -5.80
N ALA A 204 -22.75 4.03 -4.51
CA ALA A 204 -21.73 4.20 -3.47
C ALA A 204 -21.53 2.88 -2.74
N VAL A 205 -20.28 2.44 -2.62
CA VAL A 205 -19.89 1.24 -1.85
C VAL A 205 -19.02 1.69 -0.69
N PHE A 206 -19.43 1.37 0.52
CA PHE A 206 -18.72 1.72 1.75
C PHE A 206 -17.91 0.53 2.22
N MET A 207 -16.61 0.73 2.44
CA MET A 207 -15.71 -0.26 3.05
C MET A 207 -15.37 0.21 4.46
N SER A 208 -15.43 -0.70 5.41
CA SER A 208 -15.24 -0.42 6.83
C SER A 208 -14.32 -1.45 7.47
N ASP A 209 -13.63 -1.04 8.53
CA ASP A 209 -12.75 -1.89 9.33
C ASP A 209 -13.06 -1.73 10.83
N GLU A 210 -12.61 -2.68 11.65
CA GLU A 210 -12.82 -2.76 13.10
C GLU A 210 -11.48 -3.05 13.80
N PRO A 211 -11.19 -2.48 14.98
CA PRO A 211 -12.02 -1.56 15.79
C PRO A 211 -11.86 -0.07 15.41
N MET A 212 -12.86 0.76 15.72
CA MET A 212 -12.87 2.21 15.46
C MET A 212 -12.05 3.00 16.48
N ARG A 213 -10.74 2.71 16.55
CA ARG A 213 -9.80 3.26 17.54
C ARG A 213 -8.59 3.90 16.86
N VAL A 214 -8.15 5.05 17.38
CA VAL A 214 -6.89 5.69 16.95
C VAL A 214 -5.67 4.88 17.44
N PRO A 215 -4.51 5.00 16.78
CA PRO A 215 -3.26 4.41 17.30
C PRO A 215 -2.96 4.89 18.72
N ASP A 216 -2.41 4.02 19.58
CA ASP A 216 -2.18 4.29 21.01
C ASP A 216 -1.32 5.53 21.30
N THR A 217 -0.51 5.96 20.33
CA THR A 217 0.34 7.14 20.42
C THR A 217 -0.35 8.46 20.03
N MET A 218 -1.60 8.40 19.57
CA MET A 218 -2.35 9.56 19.06
C MET A 218 -3.44 9.99 20.04
N ASP A 219 -3.74 11.29 20.07
CA ASP A 219 -4.84 11.85 20.86
C ASP A 219 -6.19 11.64 20.14
N PRO A 220 -7.13 10.88 20.71
CA PRO A 220 -8.45 10.68 20.10
C PRO A 220 -9.23 11.97 19.93
N HIS A 221 -9.09 12.94 20.84
CA HIS A 221 -9.82 14.20 20.76
C HIS A 221 -9.30 15.07 19.61
N ALA A 222 -7.99 15.10 19.39
CA ALA A 222 -7.38 15.73 18.22
C ALA A 222 -7.82 15.04 16.91
N ALA A 223 -7.81 13.70 16.88
CA ALA A 223 -8.20 12.92 15.70
C ALA A 223 -9.67 13.14 15.28
N GLY A 224 -10.55 13.33 16.26
CA GLY A 224 -11.98 13.58 16.04
C GLY A 224 -12.35 15.01 15.62
N GLN A 225 -11.38 15.93 15.59
CA GLN A 225 -11.67 17.31 15.17
C GLN A 225 -12.13 17.36 13.71
N THR A 226 -13.18 18.15 13.47
CA THR A 226 -13.84 18.26 12.16
C THR A 226 -14.09 19.73 11.86
N THR A 227 -13.00 20.49 11.64
CA THR A 227 -12.97 21.96 11.63
C THR A 227 -13.76 22.60 10.47
N HIS A 228 -13.97 21.87 9.37
CA HIS A 228 -14.54 22.40 8.13
C HIS A 228 -15.89 21.79 7.77
N LEU A 229 -16.68 21.36 8.75
CA LEU A 229 -17.99 20.77 8.48
C LEU A 229 -19.00 21.81 7.96
N PRO A 230 -19.78 21.45 6.92
CA PRO A 230 -20.94 22.23 6.52
C PRO A 230 -21.96 22.38 7.66
N ALA A 231 -22.74 23.46 7.61
CA ALA A 231 -23.78 23.70 8.60
C ALA A 231 -24.79 22.53 8.66
N GLY A 232 -25.15 22.11 9.87
CA GLY A 232 -26.10 21.02 10.12
C GLY A 232 -25.52 19.62 10.04
N VAL A 233 -24.23 19.46 9.70
CA VAL A 233 -23.55 18.16 9.68
C VAL A 233 -23.06 17.81 11.10
N PRO A 234 -23.50 16.70 11.73
CA PRO A 234 -23.06 16.30 13.06
C PRO A 234 -21.55 16.02 13.11
N SER A 235 -20.86 16.61 14.08
CA SER A 235 -19.41 16.40 14.24
C SER A 235 -19.06 14.97 14.60
N LEU A 236 -17.84 14.55 14.25
CA LEU A 236 -17.35 13.20 14.58
C LEU A 236 -17.35 12.97 16.10
N LEU A 237 -16.83 13.92 16.88
CA LEU A 237 -16.81 13.86 18.35
C LEU A 237 -18.19 13.87 19.02
N SER A 238 -19.26 14.23 18.30
CA SER A 238 -20.63 14.13 18.83
C SER A 238 -21.21 12.72 18.77
N ARG A 239 -20.58 11.81 18.00
CA ARG A 239 -21.11 10.48 17.67
C ARG A 239 -20.13 9.33 17.90
N TRP A 240 -18.85 9.64 18.11
CA TRP A 240 -17.78 8.66 18.26
C TRP A 240 -17.07 8.80 19.60
N ASN A 241 -16.70 7.66 20.17
CA ASN A 241 -15.72 7.57 21.24
C ASN A 241 -14.69 6.47 20.89
N ASN A 242 -13.47 6.60 21.41
CA ASN A 242 -12.33 5.77 21.03
C ASN A 242 -12.42 4.29 21.46
N SER A 243 -13.52 3.87 22.10
CA SER A 243 -13.78 2.48 22.50
C SER A 243 -14.88 1.82 21.68
N MET A 244 -15.54 2.54 20.77
CA MET A 244 -16.64 2.00 19.98
C MET A 244 -16.17 1.00 18.93
N LEU A 245 -17.04 0.04 18.66
CA LEU A 245 -17.01 -0.75 17.42
C LEU A 245 -17.74 -0.03 16.30
N PHE A 246 -17.43 -0.36 15.05
CA PHE A 246 -17.99 0.23 13.83
C PHE A 246 -19.51 0.18 13.80
N HIS A 247 -20.11 -0.92 14.22
CA HIS A 247 -21.58 -1.03 14.26
C HIS A 247 -22.24 -0.08 15.29
N GLU A 248 -21.57 0.18 16.42
CA GLU A 248 -22.06 1.12 17.44
C GLU A 248 -21.95 2.57 16.94
N PHE A 249 -20.80 2.91 16.35
CA PHE A 249 -20.60 4.20 15.70
C PHE A 249 -21.60 4.44 14.56
N THR A 250 -21.86 3.42 13.74
CA THR A 250 -22.85 3.48 12.66
C THR A 250 -24.25 3.76 13.21
N ALA A 251 -24.65 3.07 14.29
CA ALA A 251 -25.94 3.28 14.93
C ALA A 251 -26.10 4.71 15.48
N GLN A 252 -25.07 5.25 16.15
CA GLN A 252 -25.08 6.63 16.63
C GLN A 252 -25.08 7.65 15.49
N THR A 253 -24.38 7.34 14.40
CA THR A 253 -24.34 8.19 13.20
C THR A 253 -25.70 8.25 12.52
N HIS A 254 -26.35 7.11 12.32
CA HIS A 254 -27.73 7.12 11.83
C HIS A 254 -28.64 7.95 12.73
N LYS A 255 -28.59 7.73 14.05
CA LYS A 255 -29.39 8.51 14.99
C LYS A 255 -29.19 10.02 14.81
N ALA A 256 -27.94 10.47 14.75
CA ALA A 256 -27.61 11.88 14.64
C ALA A 256 -28.06 12.53 13.32
N TYR A 257 -28.08 11.80 12.19
CA TYR A 257 -28.53 12.35 10.91
C TYR A 257 -30.05 12.25 10.71
N TYR A 258 -30.69 11.19 11.23
CA TYR A 258 -32.11 10.92 10.97
C TYR A 258 -33.04 11.47 12.07
N ASP A 259 -32.57 11.67 13.31
CA ASP A 259 -33.38 12.26 14.40
C ASP A 259 -33.38 13.80 14.39
N LEU A 260 -32.59 14.44 13.51
CA LEU A 260 -32.59 15.90 13.32
C LEU A 260 -33.93 16.45 12.81
N GLN A 261 -34.86 15.59 12.37
CA GLN A 261 -36.18 15.99 11.86
C GLN A 261 -37.20 16.33 12.98
N HIS A 262 -36.79 16.30 14.25
CA HIS A 262 -37.68 16.49 15.41
C HIS A 262 -37.29 17.65 16.36
N GLN A 263 -36.39 18.54 15.97
CA GLN A 263 -36.07 19.79 16.69
C GLN A 263 -36.36 21.01 15.83
#